data_AF-A0A829F8A7-F1
#
_entry.id   AF-A0A829F8A7-F1
#
_cell.length_a   1.000
_cell.length_b   1.000
_cell.length_c   1.000
_cell.angle_alpha   90.00
_cell.angle_beta   90.00
_cell.angle_gamma   90.00
#
_symmetry.space_group_name_H-M   'P 1'
#
loop_
_entity.id
_entity.type
_entity.pdbx_description
1 polymer ?
#
loop_
_entity_poly.entity_id
_entity_poly.type
_entity_poly.pdbx_seq_one_letter_code
_entity_poly.pdbx_strand_id
1 'polypeptide(L)'
;MAFKSRKKEAEAFQDWIFDIIKELRQSTGLEGFQVFRMLDKEHQKEAMTKLSHAITEPKPVDYIKANVIANKAVSTIYGHSKMVKKKDMTPEMLVDREPILDETVELMTVKEKYGLQFSVSEKIYNRSAELQTT
;
A
#
# COMPACT_ATOMS: atom_id res chain seq x y z
N MET A 1 34.23 1.86 18.28
CA MET A 1 32.83 1.41 18.20
C MET A 1 32.40 0.88 19.56
N ALA A 2 31.46 1.55 20.24
CA ALA A 2 31.03 1.23 21.60
C ALA A 2 30.22 -0.08 21.75
N PHE A 3 29.86 -0.73 20.63
CA PHE A 3 29.04 -1.96 20.59
C PHE A 3 29.86 -3.27 20.47
N LYS A 4 31.16 -3.26 20.79
CA LYS A 4 32.03 -4.45 20.74
C LYS A 4 32.72 -4.78 22.07
N SER A 5 32.35 -4.09 23.14
CA SER A 5 32.90 -4.35 24.48
C SER A 5 32.20 -5.55 25.12
N ARG A 6 32.98 -6.48 25.68
CA ARG A 6 32.49 -7.64 26.47
C ARG A 6 32.47 -7.38 27.98
N LYS A 7 32.53 -6.11 28.38
CA LYS A 7 32.37 -5.73 29.79
C LYS A 7 30.90 -5.87 30.16
N LYS A 8 30.61 -6.40 31.35
CA LYS A 8 29.23 -6.63 31.82
C LYS A 8 28.37 -5.38 31.76
N GLU A 9 28.94 -4.22 32.08
CA GLU A 9 28.25 -2.93 32.04
C GLU A 9 27.90 -2.51 30.61
N ALA A 10 28.75 -2.88 29.63
CA ALA A 10 28.49 -2.60 28.23
C ALA A 10 27.45 -3.55 27.62
N GLU A 11 27.39 -4.80 28.07
CA GLU A 11 26.33 -5.76 27.70
C GLU A 11 24.98 -5.29 28.28
N ALA A 12 24.92 -4.96 29.57
CA ALA A 12 23.72 -4.43 30.20
C ALA A 12 23.22 -3.13 29.54
N PHE A 13 24.12 -2.25 29.12
CA PHE A 13 23.75 -1.05 28.38
C PHE A 13 23.21 -1.38 26.97
N GLN A 14 23.77 -2.38 26.29
CA GLN A 14 23.26 -2.82 24.98
C GLN A 14 21.85 -3.41 25.08
N ASP A 15 21.62 -4.26 26.08
CA ASP A 15 20.31 -4.85 26.34
C ASP A 15 19.28 -3.76 26.66
N TRP A 16 19.63 -2.81 27.52
CA TRP A 16 18.74 -1.68 27.84
C TRP A 16 18.42 -0.82 26.62
N ILE A 17 19.41 -0.48 25.78
CA ILE A 17 19.17 0.28 24.54
C ILE A 17 18.26 -0.51 23.58
N PHE A 18 18.44 -1.82 23.47
CA PHE A 18 17.60 -2.67 22.64
C PHE A 18 16.14 -2.63 23.12
N ASP A 19 15.90 -2.77 24.43
CA ASP A 19 14.56 -2.74 25.01
C ASP A 19 13.88 -1.37 24.81
N ILE A 20 14.61 -0.27 25.03
CA ILE A 20 14.08 1.08 24.77
C ILE A 20 13.72 1.28 23.29
N ILE A 21 14.57 0.82 22.36
CA ILE A 21 14.26 0.93 20.92
C ILE A 21 13.04 0.07 20.56
N LYS A 22 12.90 -1.12 21.17
CA LYS A 22 11.75 -2.00 20.96
C LYS A 22 10.46 -1.36 21.46
N GLU A 23 10.44 -0.84 22.68
CA GLU A 23 9.29 -0.12 23.25
C GLU A 23 8.93 1.13 22.44
N LEU A 24 9.93 1.89 21.97
CA LEU A 24 9.69 3.04 21.10
C LEU A 24 9.07 2.62 19.77
N ARG A 25 9.53 1.53 19.15
CA ARG A 25 8.93 1.02 17.90
C ARG A 25 7.51 0.53 18.09
N GLN A 26 7.19 -0.04 19.24
CA GLN A 26 5.84 -0.51 19.57
C GLN A 26 4.91 0.66 19.85
N SER A 27 5.33 1.59 20.72
CA SER A 27 4.53 2.76 21.10
C SER A 27 4.28 3.74 19.95
N THR A 28 5.21 3.85 19.00
CA THR A 28 5.05 4.67 17.79
C THR A 28 4.36 3.94 16.64
N GLY A 29 3.99 2.67 16.80
CA GLY A 29 3.36 1.86 15.74
C GLY A 29 4.30 1.44 14.61
N LEU A 30 5.61 1.74 14.69
CA LEU A 30 6.61 1.38 13.69
C LEU A 30 6.76 -0.13 13.47
N GLU A 31 6.65 -0.94 14.53
CA GLU A 31 6.70 -2.40 14.41
C GLU A 31 5.47 -2.94 13.65
N GLY A 32 4.28 -2.49 14.03
CA GLY A 32 3.04 -2.83 13.31
C GLY A 32 3.07 -2.39 11.85
N PHE A 33 3.59 -1.19 11.58
CA PHE A 33 3.76 -0.68 10.21
C PHE A 33 4.75 -1.51 9.38
N GLN A 34 5.83 -2.02 9.99
CA GLN A 34 6.77 -2.90 9.29
C GLN A 34 6.12 -4.23 8.90
N VAL A 35 5.32 -4.83 9.80
CA VAL A 35 4.54 -6.03 9.49
C VAL A 35 3.53 -5.75 8.38
N PHE A 36 2.77 -4.66 8.50
CA PHE A 36 1.85 -4.22 7.45
C PHE A 36 2.55 -4.03 6.11
N ARG A 37 3.72 -3.38 6.06
CA ARG A 37 4.50 -3.19 4.82
C ARG A 37 4.91 -4.51 4.16
N MET A 38 5.20 -5.55 4.95
CA MET A 38 5.48 -6.87 4.41
C MET A 38 4.21 -7.49 3.82
N LEU A 39 3.07 -7.37 4.50
CA LEU A 39 1.78 -7.88 4.07
C LEU A 39 1.23 -7.14 2.84
N ASP A 40 1.34 -5.80 2.77
CA ASP A 40 0.93 -4.96 1.63
C ASP A 40 1.66 -5.35 0.34
N LYS A 41 2.92 -5.80 0.47
CA LYS A 41 3.66 -6.30 -0.69
C LYS A 41 3.06 -7.61 -1.23
N GLU A 42 2.69 -8.53 -0.35
CA GLU A 42 2.06 -9.79 -0.75
C GLU A 42 0.65 -9.55 -1.28
N HIS A 43 -0.14 -8.70 -0.62
CA HIS A 43 -1.45 -8.28 -1.10
C HIS A 43 -1.38 -7.66 -2.51
N GLN A 44 -0.42 -6.76 -2.75
CA GLN A 44 -0.20 -6.19 -4.07
C GLN A 44 0.14 -7.27 -5.12
N LYS A 45 0.96 -8.28 -4.78
CA LYS A 45 1.25 -9.39 -5.69
C LYS A 45 0.00 -10.19 -6.01
N GLU A 46 -0.80 -10.53 -5.00
CA GLU A 46 -2.06 -11.26 -5.17
C GLU A 46 -3.03 -10.52 -6.09
N ALA A 47 -3.22 -9.20 -5.90
CA ALA A 47 -4.02 -8.36 -6.77
C ALA A 47 -3.52 -8.38 -8.23
N MET A 48 -2.19 -8.32 -8.43
CA MET A 48 -1.62 -8.39 -9.78
C MET A 48 -1.73 -9.80 -10.39
N THR A 49 -1.62 -10.86 -9.58
CA THR A 49 -1.87 -12.24 -10.03
C THR A 49 -3.32 -12.41 -10.48
N LYS A 50 -4.30 -11.91 -9.71
CA LYS A 50 -5.71 -11.88 -10.12
C LYS A 50 -5.89 -11.17 -11.46
N LEU A 51 -5.30 -9.98 -11.61
CA LEU A 51 -5.36 -9.22 -12.86
C LEU A 51 -4.74 -9.99 -14.04
N SER A 52 -3.60 -10.64 -13.83
CA SER A 52 -2.91 -11.41 -14.88
C SER A 52 -3.74 -12.59 -15.39
N HIS A 53 -4.51 -13.25 -14.51
CA HIS A 53 -5.38 -14.37 -14.89
C HIS A 53 -6.68 -13.90 -15.54
N ALA A 54 -7.09 -12.66 -15.31
CA ALA A 54 -8.32 -12.08 -15.83
C ALA A 54 -8.19 -11.55 -17.27
N ILE A 55 -6.99 -11.13 -17.67
CA ILE A 55 -6.72 -10.54 -18.98
C ILE A 55 -6.16 -11.60 -19.92
N THR A 56 -6.68 -11.67 -21.15
CA THR A 56 -6.27 -12.69 -22.15
C THR A 56 -4.79 -12.58 -22.53
N GLU A 57 -4.25 -11.36 -22.59
CA GLU A 57 -2.85 -11.08 -22.89
C GLU A 57 -2.34 -9.94 -21.98
N PRO A 58 -1.98 -10.23 -20.72
CA PRO A 58 -1.66 -9.20 -19.75
C PRO A 58 -0.34 -8.50 -20.08
N LYS A 59 -0.36 -7.18 -20.21
CA LYS A 59 0.81 -6.36 -20.56
C LYS A 59 1.29 -5.56 -19.35
N PRO A 60 2.57 -5.14 -19.31
CA PRO A 60 3.09 -4.24 -18.27
C PRO A 60 2.21 -3.01 -18.03
N VAL A 61 1.58 -2.50 -19.09
CA VAL A 61 0.71 -1.32 -19.05
C VAL A 61 -0.55 -1.53 -18.21
N ASP A 62 -1.06 -2.75 -18.10
CA ASP A 62 -2.31 -3.05 -17.39
C ASP A 62 -2.08 -3.00 -15.88
N TYR A 63 -0.97 -3.56 -15.41
CA TYR A 63 -0.54 -3.44 -14.01
C TYR A 63 -0.22 -1.98 -13.66
N ILE A 64 0.43 -1.24 -14.57
CA ILE A 64 0.70 0.20 -14.36
C ILE A 64 -0.61 0.97 -14.23
N LYS A 65 -1.60 0.71 -15.09
CA LYS A 65 -2.93 1.35 -15.02
C LYS A 65 -3.59 1.10 -13.67
N ALA A 66 -3.68 -0.16 -13.23
CA ALA A 66 -4.29 -0.51 -11.95
C ALA A 66 -3.64 0.26 -10.78
N ASN A 67 -2.31 0.27 -10.75
CA ASN A 67 -1.56 0.96 -9.69
C ASN A 67 -1.67 2.50 -9.76
N VAL A 68 -1.69 3.09 -10.96
CA VAL A 68 -1.89 4.54 -11.14
C VAL A 68 -3.30 4.95 -10.71
N ILE A 69 -4.31 4.17 -11.05
CA ILE A 69 -5.69 4.40 -10.62
C ILE A 69 -5.77 4.38 -9.09
N ALA A 70 -5.31 3.30 -8.45
CA ALA A 70 -5.34 3.20 -7.00
C ALA A 70 -4.57 4.34 -6.31
N ASN A 71 -3.38 4.70 -6.82
CA ASN A 71 -2.59 5.80 -6.26
C ASN A 71 -3.31 7.15 -6.35
N LYS A 72 -3.91 7.46 -7.51
CA LYS A 72 -4.61 8.74 -7.70
C LYS A 72 -5.91 8.80 -6.88
N ALA A 73 -6.62 7.67 -6.78
CA ALA A 73 -7.84 7.53 -6.00
C ALA A 73 -7.60 7.82 -4.51
N VAL A 74 -6.64 7.12 -3.88
CA VAL A 74 -6.32 7.37 -2.47
C VAL A 74 -5.78 8.79 -2.26
N SER A 75 -4.99 9.32 -3.20
CA SER A 75 -4.54 10.72 -3.11
C SER A 75 -5.71 11.70 -3.10
N THR A 76 -6.81 11.38 -3.79
CA THR A 76 -8.01 12.22 -3.87
C THR A 76 -8.78 12.18 -2.55
N ILE A 77 -8.96 11.00 -1.95
CA ILE A 77 -9.59 10.84 -0.62
C ILE A 77 -8.89 11.72 0.43
N TYR A 78 -7.57 11.79 0.38
CA TYR A 78 -6.75 12.59 1.29
C TYR A 78 -6.58 14.07 0.86
N GLY A 79 -7.33 14.53 -0.15
CA GLY A 79 -7.35 15.93 -0.58
C GLY A 79 -6.11 16.42 -1.34
N HIS A 80 -5.25 15.53 -1.82
CA HIS A 80 -4.08 15.92 -2.60
C HIS A 80 -4.46 16.31 -4.03
N SER A 81 -4.03 17.50 -4.47
CA SER A 81 -4.22 17.98 -5.85
C SER A 81 -3.52 17.09 -6.89
N LYS A 82 -2.38 16.50 -6.52
CA LYS A 82 -1.57 15.59 -7.35
C LYS A 82 -1.51 14.19 -6.75
N MET A 83 -1.30 13.20 -7.62
CA MET A 83 -1.09 11.83 -7.18
C MET A 83 0.21 11.70 -6.38
N VAL A 84 0.10 11.18 -5.16
CA VAL A 84 1.23 10.75 -4.34
C VAL A 84 1.69 9.37 -4.80
N LYS A 85 3.00 9.15 -4.91
CA LYS A 85 3.53 7.82 -5.26
C LYS A 85 3.42 6.89 -4.05
N LYS A 86 3.17 5.59 -4.27
CA LYS A 86 3.05 4.59 -3.18
C LYS A 86 4.17 4.67 -2.13
N LYS A 87 5.41 4.88 -2.56
CA LYS A 87 6.58 4.96 -1.65
C LYS A 87 6.58 6.18 -0.72
N ASP A 88 5.82 7.21 -1.08
CA ASP A 88 5.76 8.51 -0.39
C ASP A 88 4.42 8.66 0.37
N MET A 89 3.60 7.59 0.44
CA MET A 89 2.33 7.57 1.16
C MET A 89 2.52 7.33 2.66
N THR A 90 1.60 7.87 3.48
CA THR A 90 1.53 7.56 4.91
C THR A 90 1.03 6.12 5.14
N PRO A 91 1.22 5.54 6.34
CA PRO A 91 0.66 4.25 6.69
C PRO A 91 -0.85 4.13 6.43
N GLU A 92 -1.61 5.15 6.81
CA GLU A 92 -3.07 5.20 6.68
C GLU A 92 -3.47 5.20 5.20
N MET A 93 -2.79 6.02 4.38
CA MET A 93 -2.98 6.01 2.94
C MET A 93 -2.69 4.64 2.32
N LEU A 94 -1.69 3.91 2.83
CA LEU A 94 -1.39 2.57 2.31
C LEU A 94 -2.48 1.56 2.67
N VAL A 95 -3.02 1.63 3.89
CA VAL A 95 -4.15 0.80 4.33
C VAL A 95 -5.37 1.05 3.44
N ASP A 96 -5.73 2.31 3.20
CA ASP A 96 -6.90 2.66 2.38
C ASP A 96 -6.68 2.34 0.90
N ARG A 97 -5.43 2.31 0.45
CA ARG A 97 -5.08 2.00 -0.94
C ARG A 97 -5.31 0.54 -1.31
N GLU A 98 -5.13 -0.41 -0.38
CA GLU A 98 -5.32 -1.85 -0.62
C GLU A 98 -6.70 -2.17 -1.21
N PRO A 99 -7.83 -1.85 -0.53
CA PRO A 99 -9.16 -2.16 -1.06
C PRO A 99 -9.44 -1.43 -2.38
N ILE A 100 -8.91 -0.23 -2.58
CA ILE A 100 -9.07 0.51 -3.84
C ILE A 100 -8.34 -0.20 -5.00
N LEU A 101 -7.16 -0.78 -4.74
CA LEU A 101 -6.43 -1.55 -5.74
C LEU A 101 -7.21 -2.82 -6.11
N ASP A 102 -7.76 -3.52 -5.11
CA ASP A 102 -8.61 -4.69 -5.32
C ASP A 102 -9.86 -4.34 -6.15
N GLU A 103 -10.61 -3.31 -5.76
CA GLU A 103 -11.77 -2.82 -6.51
C GLU A 103 -11.40 -2.44 -7.96
N THR A 104 -10.24 -1.81 -8.15
CA THR A 104 -9.74 -1.46 -9.48
C THR A 104 -9.47 -2.71 -10.32
N VAL A 105 -8.81 -3.72 -9.75
CA VAL A 105 -8.51 -5.00 -10.43
C VAL A 105 -9.81 -5.74 -10.76
N GLU A 106 -10.79 -5.75 -9.85
CA GLU A 106 -12.09 -6.36 -10.08
C GLU A 106 -12.85 -5.67 -11.23
N LEU A 107 -12.89 -4.35 -11.25
CA LEU A 107 -13.53 -3.61 -12.34
C LEU A 107 -12.82 -3.81 -13.68
N MET A 108 -11.48 -3.85 -13.69
CA MET A 108 -10.72 -4.19 -14.90
C MET A 108 -11.04 -5.61 -15.38
N THR A 109 -11.14 -6.57 -14.45
CA THR A 109 -11.50 -7.96 -14.73
C THR A 109 -12.90 -8.08 -15.33
N VAL A 110 -13.90 -7.44 -14.71
CA VAL A 110 -15.29 -7.44 -15.19
C VAL A 110 -15.39 -6.77 -16.55
N LYS A 111 -14.67 -5.65 -16.74
CA LYS A 111 -14.64 -4.96 -18.02
C LYS A 111 -14.14 -5.87 -19.14
N GLU A 112 -13.00 -6.53 -18.92
CA GLU A 112 -12.37 -7.41 -19.92
C GLU A 112 -13.23 -8.65 -20.18
N LYS A 113 -13.64 -9.35 -19.11
CA LYS A 113 -14.40 -10.61 -19.19
C LYS A 113 -15.71 -10.47 -19.96
N TYR A 114 -16.40 -9.34 -19.82
CA TYR A 114 -17.71 -9.11 -20.42
C TYR A 114 -17.68 -8.11 -21.59
N GLY A 115 -16.49 -7.66 -22.03
CA GLY A 115 -16.34 -6.72 -23.15
C GLY A 115 -17.03 -5.36 -22.92
N LEU A 116 -17.15 -4.93 -21.67
CA LEU A 116 -17.92 -3.74 -21.31
C LEU A 116 -17.19 -2.46 -21.70
N GLN A 117 -17.96 -1.46 -22.12
CA GLN A 117 -17.44 -0.18 -22.57
C GLN A 117 -17.63 0.89 -21.51
N PHE A 118 -16.71 0.96 -20.54
CA PHE A 118 -16.65 2.05 -19.55
C PHE A 118 -15.21 2.37 -19.13
N SER A 119 -15.03 3.55 -18.53
CA SER A 119 -13.77 3.99 -17.95
C SER A 119 -13.65 3.50 -16.49
N VAL A 120 -12.72 2.59 -16.22
CA VAL A 120 -12.48 2.08 -14.85
C VAL A 120 -11.99 3.21 -13.94
N SER A 121 -11.07 4.05 -14.43
CA SER A 121 -10.51 5.15 -13.65
C SER A 121 -11.58 6.17 -13.25
N GLU A 122 -12.49 6.51 -14.18
CA GLU A 122 -13.57 7.44 -13.90
C GLU A 122 -14.49 6.93 -12.77
N LYS A 123 -14.89 5.65 -12.82
CA LYS A 123 -15.75 5.06 -11.78
C LYS A 123 -15.08 5.04 -10.41
N ILE A 124 -13.81 4.67 -10.35
CA ILE A 124 -13.04 4.68 -9.11
C ILE A 124 -12.86 6.12 -8.57
N TYR A 125 -12.53 7.08 -9.43
CA TYR A 125 -12.30 8.47 -9.00
C TYR A 125 -13.57 9.18 -8.53
N ASN A 126 -14.70 8.95 -9.18
CA ASN A 126 -15.97 9.54 -8.74
C ASN A 126 -16.34 9.04 -7.34
N ARG A 127 -16.24 7.73 -7.09
CA ARG A 127 -16.44 7.14 -5.75
C ARG A 127 -15.45 7.69 -4.73
N SER A 128 -14.18 7.87 -5.12
CA SER A 128 -13.15 8.44 -4.23
C SER A 128 -13.44 9.90 -3.85
N ALA A 129 -13.98 10.69 -4.79
CA ALA A 129 -14.37 12.06 -4.53
C ALA A 129 -15.60 12.16 -3.60
N GLU A 130 -16.56 11.24 -3.73
CA GLU A 130 -17.72 11.14 -2.81
C GLU A 130 -17.25 10.86 -1.37
N LEU A 131 -16.31 9.93 -1.20
CA LEU A 131 -15.71 9.60 0.09
C LEU A 131 -14.92 10.77 0.70
N GLN A 132 -14.33 11.65 -0.11
CA GLN A 132 -13.65 12.86 0.38
C GLN A 132 -14.61 13.87 1.00
N THR A 133 -15.87 13.88 0.56
CA THR A 133 -16.90 14.85 1.02
C THR A 133 -17.69 14.41 2.24
N THR A 134 -17.47 13.18 2.72
CA THR A 134 -18.15 12.58 3.88
C THR A 134 -17.28 12.68 5.12
#